data_AF-A0A2D6TMR0-F1
#
_entry.id   AF-A0A2D6TMR0-F1
#
_cell.length_a   1.000
_cell.length_b   1.000
_cell.length_c   1.000
_cell.angle_alpha   90.00
_cell.angle_beta   90.00
_cell.angle_gamma   90.00
#
_symmetry.space_group_name_H-M   'P 1'
#
loop_
_entity.id
_entity.type
_entity.pdbx_description
1 polymer ?
#
loop_
_entity_poly.entity_id
_entity_poly.type
_entity_poly.pdbx_seq_one_letter_code
_entity_poly.pdbx_strand_id
1 'polypeptide(L)' 'MNKALIIIGLIIGIGGVIFSLLPADIHMSIFGGNDMGMDGSMPMNHNHGAHVTWGLVVAIIGFALAFAGWKILN' A
#
# COMPACT_ATOMS: atom_id res chain seq x y z
N MET A 1 3.70 14.03 21.41
CA MET A 1 2.78 13.28 20.51
C MET A 1 3.15 13.45 19.02
N ASN A 2 3.56 14.62 18.54
CA ASN A 2 3.79 14.87 17.10
C ASN A 2 4.96 14.11 16.46
N LYS A 3 6.03 13.80 17.21
CA LYS A 3 7.14 12.98 16.69
C LYS A 3 6.69 11.55 16.33
N ALA A 4 5.74 10.99 17.08
CA ALA A 4 5.19 9.67 16.80
C ALA A 4 4.37 9.66 15.51
N LEU A 5 3.60 10.74 15.25
CA LEU A 5 2.87 10.93 13.99
C LEU A 5 3.81 10.96 12.78
N ILE A 6 4.97 11.63 12.90
CA ILE A 6 5.98 11.65 11.84
C ILE A 6 6.53 10.26 11.59
N ILE A 7 6.94 9.55 12.66
CA ILE A 7 7.53 8.21 12.54
C ILE A 7 6.52 7.22 11.95
N ILE A 8 5.29 7.21 12.45
CA ILE A 8 4.21 6.34 11.95
C ILE A 8 3.89 6.68 10.49
N GLY A 9 3.78 7.97 10.16
CA GLY A 9 3.54 8.40 8.78
C GLY A 9 4.65 7.97 7.82
N LEU A 10 5.91 8.08 8.22
CA LEU A 10 7.06 7.62 7.40
C LEU A 10 7.05 6.10 7.20
N ILE A 11 6.77 5.32 8.25
CA ILE A 11 6.70 3.85 8.16
C ILE A 11 5.57 3.44 7.20
N ILE A 12 4.37 4.01 7.35
CA ILE A 12 3.23 3.74 6.48
C ILE A 12 3.52 4.20 5.04
N GLY A 13 4.12 5.38 4.88
CA GLY A 13 4.45 5.97 3.59
C GLY A 13 5.42 5.12 2.80
N ILE A 14 6.57 4.79 3.40
CA ILE A 14 7.60 3.95 2.80
C ILE A 14 7.07 2.53 2.56
N GLY A 15 6.34 1.96 3.52
CA GLY A 15 5.71 0.64 3.38
C GLY A 15 4.74 0.58 2.20
N GLY A 16 3.91 1.62 2.01
CA GLY A 16 3.02 1.74 0.86
C GLY A 16 3.76 1.83 -0.47
N VAL A 17 4.87 2.58 -0.55
CA VAL A 17 5.70 2.66 -1.77
C VAL A 17 6.30 1.31 -2.09
N ILE A 18 6.94 0.66 -1.12
CA ILE A 18 7.53 -0.67 -1.30
C ILE A 18 6.44 -1.63 -1.79
N PHE A 19 5.28 -1.64 -1.14
CA PHE A 19 4.16 -2.49 -1.54
C PHE A 19 3.68 -2.18 -2.96
N SER A 20 3.57 -0.91 -3.36
CA SER A 20 3.12 -0.54 -4.71
C SER A 20 4.09 -0.99 -5.81
N LEU A 21 5.38 -1.11 -5.50
CA LEU A 21 6.42 -1.52 -6.44
C LEU A 21 6.65 -3.03 -6.46
N LEU A 22 5.98 -3.79 -5.59
CA LEU A 22 6.13 -5.24 -5.59
C LEU A 22 5.58 -5.84 -6.90
N PRO A 23 6.24 -6.88 -7.43
CA PRO A 23 5.74 -7.66 -8.55
C PRO A 23 4.38 -8.30 -8.31
N ALA A 24 3.64 -8.55 -9.41
CA ALA A 24 2.30 -9.14 -9.39
C ALA A 24 2.24 -10.50 -8.69
N ASP A 25 3.23 -11.35 -8.92
CA ASP A 25 3.40 -12.65 -8.28
C ASP A 25 3.50 -12.53 -6.74
N ILE A 26 4.12 -11.46 -6.24
CA ILE A 26 4.22 -11.22 -4.80
C ILE A 26 2.89 -10.72 -4.23
N HIS A 27 2.18 -9.82 -4.92
CA HIS A 27 0.85 -9.39 -4.48
C HIS A 27 -0.15 -10.55 -4.42
N MET A 28 -0.16 -11.38 -5.47
CA MET A 28 -1.07 -12.52 -5.58
C MET A 28 -0.71 -13.62 -4.58
N SER A 29 0.57 -13.79 -4.20
CA SER A 29 0.93 -14.75 -3.15
C SER A 29 0.60 -14.29 -1.72
N ILE A 30 0.59 -12.98 -1.47
CA ILE A 30 0.26 -12.42 -0.14
C ILE A 30 -1.25 -12.23 0.05
N PHE A 31 -1.97 -11.83 -1.00
CA PHE A 31 -3.39 -11.44 -0.92
C PHE A 31 -4.33 -12.26 -1.81
N GLY A 32 -3.80 -13.04 -2.77
CA GLY A 32 -4.57 -13.93 -3.64
C GLY A 32 -4.84 -15.29 -3.00
N GLY A 33 -5.40 -15.27 -1.79
CA GLY A 33 -5.83 -16.48 -1.11
C GLY A 33 -6.87 -17.26 -1.91
N ASN A 34 -6.54 -18.50 -2.26
CA ASN A 34 -7.43 -19.56 -2.74
C ASN A 34 -8.21 -19.31 -4.05
N ASP A 35 -7.62 -19.76 -5.15
CA ASP A 35 -8.30 -20.09 -6.42
C ASP A 35 -9.25 -21.31 -6.30
N MET A 36 -10.04 -21.43 -5.23
CA MET A 36 -11.01 -22.53 -5.05
C MET A 36 -12.43 -22.18 -5.52
N GLY A 37 -12.64 -21.11 -6.30
CA GLY A 37 -14.00 -20.75 -6.71
C GLY A 37 -14.20 -19.70 -7.79
N MET A 38 -13.15 -19.20 -8.47
CA MET A 38 -13.33 -18.24 -9.55
C MET A 38 -13.07 -18.90 -10.91
N ASP A 39 -14.17 -19.07 -11.63
CA ASP A 39 -14.25 -19.42 -13.05
C ASP A 39 -13.12 -18.76 -13.86
N GLY A 40 -12.37 -19.56 -14.61
CA GLY A 40 -11.12 -19.20 -15.31
C GLY A 40 -11.30 -18.25 -16.50
N SER A 41 -12.35 -17.44 -16.51
CA SER A 41 -12.75 -16.51 -17.56
C SER A 41 -12.35 -15.05 -17.27
N MET A 42 -11.87 -14.73 -16.06
CA MET A 42 -11.43 -13.37 -15.73
C MET A 42 -9.91 -13.21 -15.91
N PRO A 43 -9.45 -12.23 -16.71
CA PRO A 43 -8.02 -12.01 -16.93
C PRO A 43 -7.33 -11.64 -15.61
N MET A 44 -6.37 -12.45 -15.17
CA MET A 44 -5.55 -12.25 -13.96
C MET A 44 -4.88 -10.86 -13.87
N ASN A 45 -4.87 -10.07 -14.95
CA ASN A 45 -4.22 -8.78 -15.04
C ASN A 45 -4.92 -7.65 -14.24
N HIS A 46 -6.21 -7.78 -13.92
CA HIS A 46 -6.95 -6.70 -13.23
C HIS A 46 -6.62 -6.59 -11.73
N ASN A 47 -6.23 -7.69 -11.08
CA ASN A 47 -5.98 -7.68 -9.63
C ASN A 47 -4.65 -7.02 -9.28
N HIS A 48 -3.60 -7.20 -10.08
CA HIS A 48 -2.30 -6.59 -9.78
C HIS A 48 -2.37 -5.05 -9.74
N GLY A 49 -3.01 -4.43 -10.73
CA GLY A 49 -3.17 -2.98 -10.78
C GLY A 49 -3.90 -2.41 -9.56
N ALA A 50 -4.87 -3.16 -9.01
CA ALA A 50 -5.56 -2.76 -7.78
C ALA A 50 -4.62 -2.77 -6.55
N HIS A 51 -3.74 -3.77 -6.42
CA HIS A 51 -2.80 -3.87 -5.30
C HIS A 51 -1.74 -2.76 -5.35
N VAL A 52 -1.23 -2.47 -6.55
CA VAL A 52 -0.33 -1.34 -6.81
C VAL A 52 -0.99 -0.02 -6.43
N THR A 53 -2.25 0.18 -6.85
CA THR A 53 -3.02 1.39 -6.55
C THR A 53 -3.27 1.55 -5.05
N TRP A 54 -3.62 0.47 -4.35
CA TRP A 54 -3.78 0.50 -2.90
C TRP A 54 -2.47 0.82 -2.17
N GLY A 55 -1.34 0.27 -2.63
CA GLY A 55 -0.02 0.64 -2.12
C GLY A 55 0.27 2.13 -2.26
N LEU A 56 -0.06 2.72 -3.42
CA LEU A 56 0.10 4.14 -3.67
C LEU A 56 -0.80 4.99 -2.76
N VAL A 57 -2.07 4.59 -2.56
CA VAL A 57 -2.99 5.27 -1.64
C VAL A 57 -2.45 5.27 -0.22
N VAL A 58 -2.00 4.11 0.26
CA VAL A 58 -1.38 3.98 1.59
C VAL A 58 -0.13 4.83 1.71
N ALA A 59 0.71 4.88 0.66
CA ALA A 59 1.89 5.72 0.61
C ALA A 59 1.54 7.21 0.78
N ILE A 60 0.54 7.69 0.02
CA ILE A 60 0.07 9.07 0.07
C ILE A 60 -0.43 9.43 1.47
N ILE A 61 -1.24 8.56 2.08
CA ILE A 61 -1.77 8.78 3.44
C ILE A 61 -0.62 8.82 4.45
N GLY A 62 0.34 7.89 4.36
CA GLY A 62 1.50 7.86 5.26
C GLY A 62 2.34 9.13 5.17
N PHE A 63 2.70 9.57 3.96
CA PHE A 63 3.43 10.83 3.80
C PHE A 63 2.61 12.05 4.23
N ALA A 64 1.31 12.09 3.96
CA ALA A 64 0.45 13.17 4.44
C ALA A 64 0.42 13.26 5.97
N LEU A 65 0.37 12.13 6.67
CA LEU A 65 0.47 12.07 8.14
C LEU A 65 1.85 12.54 8.63
N ALA A 66 2.92 12.17 7.93
CA ALA A 66 4.27 12.62 8.28
C ALA A 66 4.40 14.16 8.11
N PHE A 67 3.91 14.70 7.00
CA PHE A 67 3.90 16.14 6.75
C PHE A 67 2.99 16.91 7.73
N ALA A 68 1.83 16.35 8.08
CA ALA A 68 0.95 16.93 9.10
C ALA A 68 1.65 16.96 10.47
N GLY A 69 2.28 15.86 10.88
CA GLY A 69 3.06 15.80 12.11
C GLY A 69 4.23 16.80 12.15
N TRP A 70 4.84 17.06 10.99
CA TRP A 70 5.90 18.07 10.82
C TRP A 70 5.37 19.50 10.93
N LYS A 71 4.27 19.83 10.24
CA LYS A 71 3.64 21.16 10.27
C LYS A 71 3.05 21.53 11.62
N ILE A 72 2.68 20.57 12.46
CA ILE A 72 2.23 20.86 13.85
C ILE A 72 3.45 21.16 14.76
N LEU A 73 4.67 20.79 14.37
CA LEU A 73 5.89 21.05 15.14
C LEU A 73 6.59 22.37 14.79
N ASN A 74 6.28 22.97 13.65
CA ASN A 74 6.98 24.13 13.08
C ASN A 74 5.99 25.25 12.77
#